data_AF-A0A2T6KZE5-F1
#
_entry.id   AF-A0A2T6KZE5-F1
#
_cell.length_a   1.000
_cell.length_b   1.000
_cell.length_c   1.000
_cell.angle_alpha   90.00
_cell.angle_beta   90.00
_cell.angle_gamma   90.00
#
_symmetry.space_group_name_H-M   'P 1'
#
loop_
_entity.id
_entity.type
_entity.pdbx_description
1 polymer ?
#
loop_
_entity_poly.entity_id
_entity_poly.type
_entity_poly.pdbx_seq_one_letter_code
_entity_poly.pdbx_strand_id
1 'polypeptide(L)'
;MSDSTAVGQPQTIVFTDATVRVSPSRTAVSELWADDGILTHVGPQRPPYPDGALVVDASGTTLVPLQVESALRARPPAGRSAYDLVPGNAATLAAVHGQVDESRITRMLVVPPRDLLAVLVGGTVVAWRGSPTRPAGSAGTAPGDPRLGTWVDLGKAMEQHLTADGRYSETRSGRRNAYTGRFWLDEDRITYLDDQGFWAFGEFVDGVLHHAGFVLRR
;
A
#
# COMPACT_ATOMS: atom_id res chain seq x y z
N MET A 1 13.10 -25.80 6.81
CA MET A 1 12.03 -25.43 7.75
C MET A 1 12.08 -23.92 7.88
N SER A 2 11.32 -23.22 7.04
CA SER A 2 11.28 -21.75 7.07
C SER A 2 10.11 -21.35 7.94
N ASP A 3 10.44 -20.75 9.09
CA ASP A 3 9.51 -20.23 10.07
C ASP A 3 8.82 -18.99 9.49
N SER A 4 7.68 -19.20 8.83
CA SER A 4 6.76 -18.12 8.44
C SER A 4 5.93 -17.78 9.67
N THR A 5 6.53 -17.04 10.61
CA THR A 5 5.75 -16.38 11.66
C THR A 5 4.86 -15.35 10.97
N ALA A 6 3.58 -15.71 10.78
CA ALA A 6 2.57 -14.74 10.41
C ALA A 6 2.60 -13.65 11.49
N VAL A 7 2.96 -12.43 11.09
CA VAL A 7 2.83 -11.28 11.99
C VAL A 7 1.34 -11.13 12.22
N GLY A 8 0.87 -11.49 13.42
CA GLY A 8 -0.48 -11.18 13.86
C GLY A 8 -0.70 -9.67 13.75
N GLN A 9 -1.92 -9.23 13.44
CA GLN A 9 -2.20 -7.81 13.27
C GLN A 9 -1.92 -7.07 14.59
N PRO A 10 -0.89 -6.21 14.67
CA PRO A 10 -0.59 -5.50 15.89
C PRO A 10 -1.63 -4.40 16.09
N GLN A 11 -2.11 -4.23 17.32
CA GLN A 11 -2.96 -3.09 17.66
C GLN A 11 -2.17 -1.78 17.54
N THR A 12 -0.95 -1.76 18.09
CA THR A 12 -0.04 -0.63 18.02
C THR A 12 1.27 -1.04 17.34
N ILE A 13 1.74 -0.24 16.39
CA ILE A 13 3.04 -0.42 15.71
C ILE A 13 3.83 0.88 15.77
N VAL A 14 5.13 0.76 16.01
CA VAL A 14 6.05 1.87 16.16
C VAL A 14 7.25 1.62 15.24
N PHE A 15 7.48 2.50 14.27
CA PHE A 15 8.66 2.49 13.42
C PHE A 15 9.69 3.48 13.95
N THR A 16 10.85 3.00 14.41
CA THR A 16 11.94 3.84 14.91
C THR A 16 13.02 4.06 13.84
N ASP A 17 13.78 5.16 13.96
CA ASP A 17 15.00 5.40 13.15
C ASP A 17 14.77 5.46 11.62
N ALA A 18 13.55 5.76 11.19
CA ALA A 18 13.20 5.91 9.79
C ALA A 18 13.34 7.35 9.27
N THR A 19 13.47 7.46 7.94
CA THR A 19 13.10 8.69 7.24
C THR A 19 11.59 8.66 6.97
N VAL A 20 10.84 9.69 7.34
CA VAL A 20 9.38 9.75 7.10
C VAL A 20 9.06 10.81 6.06
N ARG A 21 8.52 10.39 4.92
CA ARG A 21 7.90 11.30 3.95
C ARG A 21 6.50 11.64 4.46
N VAL A 22 6.38 12.72 5.22
CA VAL A 22 5.08 13.14 5.78
C VAL A 22 4.06 13.45 4.68
N SER A 23 4.55 14.01 3.58
CA SER A 23 3.84 14.07 2.29
C SER A 23 4.88 13.75 1.21
N PRO A 24 4.51 13.58 -0.07
CA PRO A 24 5.49 13.30 -1.12
C PRO A 24 6.68 14.27 -1.16
N SER A 25 6.42 15.57 -0.94
CA SER A 25 7.42 16.64 -1.03
C SER A 25 8.05 17.04 0.31
N ARG A 26 7.50 16.58 1.45
CA ARG A 26 7.98 16.93 2.80
C ARG A 26 8.52 15.72 3.55
N THR A 27 9.78 15.80 3.93
CA THR A 27 10.45 14.79 4.76
C THR A 27 10.60 15.29 6.20
N ALA A 28 10.45 14.38 7.15
CA ALA A 28 10.94 14.47 8.51
C ALA A 28 11.86 13.27 8.78
N VAL A 29 12.89 13.43 9.59
CA VAL A 29 13.61 12.29 10.17
C VAL A 29 12.94 12.01 11.50
N SER A 30 12.31 10.85 11.64
CA SER A 30 11.36 10.66 12.73
C SER A 30 10.97 9.22 12.95
N GLU A 31 10.46 9.00 14.15
CA GLU A 31 9.64 7.88 14.54
C GLU A 31 8.20 8.08 14.04
N LEU A 32 7.48 7.00 13.75
CA LEU A 32 6.06 7.01 13.40
C LEU A 32 5.31 5.94 14.19
N TRP A 33 4.21 6.32 14.84
CA TRP A 33 3.35 5.44 15.61
C TRP A 33 2.00 5.32 14.91
N ALA A 34 1.50 4.09 14.83
CA ALA A 34 0.11 3.83 14.52
C ALA A 34 -0.51 3.01 15.64
N ASP A 35 -1.71 3.40 16.06
CA ASP A 35 -2.52 2.71 17.06
C ASP A 35 -3.94 2.54 16.50
N ASP A 36 -4.44 1.32 16.52
CA ASP A 36 -5.75 0.93 15.98
C ASP A 36 -6.00 1.47 14.56
N GLY A 37 -4.96 1.37 13.72
CA GLY A 37 -4.97 1.83 12.34
C GLY A 37 -4.94 3.34 12.11
N ILE A 38 -4.78 4.14 13.16
CA ILE A 38 -4.64 5.60 13.09
C ILE A 38 -3.22 6.02 13.46
N LEU A 39 -2.65 6.96 12.71
CA LEU A 39 -1.38 7.57 13.07
C LEU A 39 -1.56 8.42 14.32
N THR A 40 -0.73 8.19 15.35
CA THR A 40 -0.83 8.89 16.64
C THR A 40 0.37 9.77 16.94
N HIS A 41 1.52 9.48 16.34
CA HIS A 41 2.75 10.26 16.51
C HIS A 41 3.61 10.21 15.24
N VAL A 42 4.12 11.35 14.82
CA VAL A 42 5.17 11.46 13.78
C VAL A 42 6.11 12.57 14.20
N GLY A 43 7.35 12.22 14.53
CA GLY A 43 8.31 13.20 15.03
C GLY A 43 9.53 12.59 15.70
N PRO A 44 10.25 13.37 16.53
CA PRO A 44 11.40 12.87 17.27
C PRO A 44 11.08 11.63 18.10
N GLN A 45 12.11 10.85 18.42
CA GLN A 45 11.96 9.67 19.24
C GLN A 45 11.35 10.00 20.60
N ARG A 46 10.40 9.18 21.06
CA ARG A 46 9.65 9.46 22.29
C ARG A 46 9.43 8.22 23.19
N PRO A 47 10.49 7.62 23.74
CA PRO A 47 10.32 6.57 24.75
C PRO A 47 9.68 7.13 26.05
N PRO A 48 8.98 6.30 26.85
CA PRO A 48 8.72 4.88 26.64
C PRO A 48 7.67 4.63 25.56
N TYR A 49 7.79 3.49 24.86
CA TYR A 49 6.83 3.07 23.85
C TYR A 49 5.58 2.46 24.51
N PRO A 50 4.40 2.50 23.85
CA PRO A 50 3.18 1.92 24.42
C PRO A 50 3.34 0.43 24.73
N ASP A 51 2.77 -0.02 25.85
CA ASP A 51 2.81 -1.43 26.24
C ASP A 51 2.15 -2.31 25.18
N GLY A 52 2.83 -3.40 24.81
CA GLY A 52 2.35 -4.33 23.78
C GLY A 52 2.51 -3.83 22.34
N ALA A 53 3.11 -2.65 22.11
CA ALA A 53 3.40 -2.17 20.77
C ALA A 53 4.44 -3.06 20.07
N LEU A 54 4.20 -3.32 18.78
CA LEU A 54 5.22 -3.87 17.89
C LEU A 54 6.21 -2.76 17.55
N VAL A 55 7.36 -2.75 18.23
CA VAL A 55 8.46 -1.82 17.94
C VAL A 55 9.34 -2.38 16.83
N VAL A 56 9.51 -1.59 15.76
CA VAL A 56 10.20 -1.96 14.53
C VAL A 56 11.37 -1.02 14.33
N ASP A 57 12.59 -1.55 14.42
CA ASP A 57 13.77 -0.84 13.95
C ASP A 57 13.68 -0.69 12.43
N ALA A 58 13.49 0.54 11.98
CA ALA A 58 13.32 0.90 10.59
C ALA A 58 14.52 1.73 10.09
N SER A 59 15.68 1.55 10.73
CA SER A 59 16.96 2.12 10.31
C SER A 59 17.22 1.88 8.83
N GLY A 60 17.57 2.96 8.13
CA GLY A 60 17.85 2.91 6.68
C GLY A 60 16.62 2.70 5.79
N THR A 61 15.41 2.86 6.33
CA THR A 61 14.16 2.86 5.54
C THR A 61 13.56 4.25 5.40
N THR A 62 12.78 4.42 4.34
CA THR A 62 11.87 5.55 4.15
C THR A 62 10.43 5.06 4.30
N LEU A 63 9.68 5.62 5.25
CA LEU A 63 8.22 5.48 5.32
C LEU A 63 7.58 6.46 4.34
N VAL A 64 6.74 5.96 3.45
CA VAL A 64 6.08 6.75 2.41
C VAL A 64 4.56 6.57 2.42
N PRO A 65 3.80 7.64 2.15
CA PRO A 65 2.35 7.55 2.02
C PRO A 65 2.01 6.74 0.78
N LEU A 66 1.04 5.81 0.89
CA LEU A 66 0.65 4.96 -0.24
C LEU A 66 -0.34 5.62 -1.20
N GLN A 67 -0.24 6.92 -1.43
CA GLN A 67 -1.20 7.64 -2.26
C GLN A 67 -1.22 7.15 -3.72
N VAL A 68 -2.41 7.19 -4.33
CA VAL A 68 -2.57 7.02 -5.78
C VAL A 68 -3.00 8.36 -6.37
N GLU A 69 -2.12 8.96 -7.17
CA GLU A 69 -2.29 10.35 -7.63
C GLU A 69 -3.59 10.57 -8.43
N SER A 70 -3.97 9.63 -9.30
CA SER A 70 -5.23 9.74 -10.04
C SER A 70 -6.46 9.59 -9.14
N ALA A 71 -6.37 8.82 -8.05
CA ALA A 71 -7.44 8.66 -7.06
C ALA A 71 -7.61 9.94 -6.23
N LEU A 72 -6.50 10.53 -5.76
CA LEU A 72 -6.52 11.82 -5.05
C LEU A 72 -7.15 12.95 -5.87
N ARG A 73 -6.92 12.96 -7.19
CA ARG A 73 -7.52 13.94 -8.10
C ARG A 73 -9.02 13.74 -8.28
N ALA A 74 -9.52 12.51 -8.14
CA ALA A 74 -10.94 12.20 -8.19
C ALA A 74 -11.68 12.62 -6.90
N ARG A 75 -10.97 12.76 -5.78
CA ARG A 75 -11.53 13.17 -4.48
C ARG A 75 -11.75 14.70 -4.39
N PRO A 76 -12.70 15.15 -3.55
CA PRO A 76 -12.83 16.56 -3.17
C PRO A 76 -11.54 17.10 -2.53
N PRO A 77 -11.28 18.43 -2.57
CA PRO A 77 -10.04 19.01 -2.03
C PRO A 77 -9.74 18.64 -0.57
N ALA A 78 -10.78 18.54 0.27
CA ALA A 78 -10.63 18.16 1.68
C ALA A 78 -10.05 16.74 1.89
N GLY A 79 -10.18 15.84 0.91
CA GLY A 79 -9.67 14.47 0.99
C GLY A 79 -8.25 14.29 0.43
N ARG A 80 -7.59 15.35 -0.05
CA ARG A 80 -6.30 15.24 -0.75
C ARG A 80 -5.11 15.00 0.19
N SER A 81 -5.25 15.33 1.47
CA SER A 81 -4.24 15.07 2.51
C SER A 81 -4.53 13.81 3.33
N ALA A 82 -5.50 12.98 2.93
CA ALA A 82 -5.93 11.81 3.71
C ALA A 82 -4.85 10.74 3.88
N TYR A 83 -3.83 10.75 3.01
CA TYR A 83 -2.69 9.84 3.08
C TYR A 83 -1.41 10.48 3.63
N ASP A 84 -1.43 11.78 3.97
CA ASP A 84 -0.27 12.38 4.63
C ASP A 84 0.01 11.62 5.93
N LEU A 85 1.29 11.37 6.23
CA LEU A 85 1.70 10.67 7.43
C LEU A 85 1.71 11.62 8.63
N VAL A 86 0.53 12.08 9.03
CA VAL A 86 0.30 12.99 10.16
C VAL A 86 -0.65 12.37 11.18
N PRO A 87 -0.54 12.72 12.47
CA PRO A 87 -1.47 12.24 13.47
C PRO A 87 -2.94 12.52 13.11
N GLY A 88 -3.80 11.52 13.33
CA GLY A 88 -5.22 11.53 12.99
C GLY A 88 -5.57 10.92 11.63
N ASN A 89 -4.61 10.78 10.72
CA ASN A 89 -4.83 10.08 9.45
C ASN A 89 -4.72 8.56 9.61
N ALA A 90 -5.32 7.82 8.69
CA ALA A 90 -5.18 6.36 8.64
C ALA A 90 -3.72 5.94 8.37
N ALA A 91 -3.28 4.88 9.05
CA ALA A 91 -1.95 4.29 8.88
C ALA A 91 -1.86 3.51 7.58
N THR A 92 -1.75 4.25 6.47
CA THR A 92 -1.69 3.70 5.11
C THR A 92 -0.38 4.11 4.44
N LEU A 93 0.63 3.24 4.55
CA LEU A 93 2.01 3.56 4.20
C LEU A 93 2.80 2.32 3.74
N ALA A 94 3.93 2.55 3.09
CA ALA A 94 4.94 1.53 2.86
C ALA A 94 6.26 1.94 3.54
N ALA A 95 6.93 0.98 4.17
CA ALA A 95 8.27 1.11 4.68
C ALA A 95 9.24 0.49 3.66
N VAL A 96 10.08 1.31 3.03
CA VAL A 96 10.94 0.91 1.91
C VAL A 96 12.40 1.13 2.27
N HIS A 97 13.25 0.12 2.10
CA HIS A 97 14.70 0.26 2.30
C HIS A 97 15.30 1.28 1.33
N GLY A 98 16.20 2.12 1.83
CA GLY A 98 16.84 3.19 1.08
C GLY A 98 16.00 4.46 0.96
N GLN A 99 16.43 5.37 0.08
CA GLN A 99 15.77 6.63 -0.16
C GLN A 99 14.62 6.47 -1.17
N VAL A 100 13.49 7.12 -0.88
CA VAL A 100 12.38 7.25 -1.84
C VAL A 100 12.16 8.73 -2.11
N ASP A 101 12.27 9.12 -3.39
CA ASP A 101 12.00 10.48 -3.84
C ASP A 101 10.50 10.71 -4.11
N GLU A 102 10.12 11.98 -4.20
CA GLU A 102 8.74 12.42 -4.46
C GLU A 102 8.18 11.83 -5.76
N SER A 103 9.00 11.70 -6.80
CA SER A 103 8.55 11.23 -8.11
C SER A 103 8.13 9.76 -8.08
N ARG A 104 8.81 8.94 -7.28
CA ARG A 104 8.43 7.54 -7.04
C ARG A 104 7.08 7.44 -6.32
N ILE A 105 6.78 8.37 -5.41
CA ILE A 105 5.51 8.40 -4.68
C ILE A 105 4.36 8.87 -5.59
N THR A 106 4.58 9.94 -6.37
CA THR A 106 3.53 10.60 -7.16
C THR A 106 3.26 9.96 -8.51
N ARG A 107 4.24 9.29 -9.14
CA ARG A 107 4.03 8.63 -10.45
C ARG A 107 3.49 7.22 -10.28
N MET A 108 4.27 6.37 -9.61
CA MET A 108 3.92 4.98 -9.32
C MET A 108 4.97 4.40 -8.37
N LEU A 109 4.56 4.08 -7.15
CA LEU A 109 5.45 3.36 -6.25
C LEU A 109 5.46 1.87 -6.62
N VAL A 110 6.62 1.41 -7.05
CA VAL A 110 6.92 -0.01 -7.26
C VAL A 110 8.07 -0.40 -6.35
N VAL A 111 7.93 -1.49 -5.62
CA VAL A 111 8.91 -1.92 -4.61
C VAL A 111 9.23 -3.41 -4.77
N PRO A 112 10.49 -3.78 -5.07
CA PRO A 112 10.91 -5.19 -5.02
C PRO A 112 10.73 -5.77 -3.61
N PRO A 113 10.38 -7.06 -3.45
CA PRO A 113 10.23 -7.68 -2.13
C PRO A 113 11.42 -7.47 -1.18
N ARG A 114 12.65 -7.55 -1.70
CA ARG A 114 13.88 -7.33 -0.93
C ARG A 114 14.01 -5.91 -0.35
N ASP A 115 13.34 -4.95 -0.95
CA ASP A 115 13.42 -3.54 -0.57
C ASP A 115 12.20 -3.15 0.30
N LEU A 116 11.27 -4.08 0.58
CA LEU A 116 10.03 -3.79 1.31
C LEU A 116 10.10 -4.31 2.75
N LEU A 117 10.10 -3.41 3.73
CA LEU A 117 10.00 -3.77 5.14
C LEU A 117 8.55 -4.04 5.54
N ALA A 118 7.61 -3.17 5.17
CA ALA A 118 6.19 -3.32 5.52
C ALA A 118 5.26 -2.57 4.56
N VAL A 119 4.02 -3.05 4.43
CA VAL A 119 2.88 -2.33 3.84
C VAL A 119 1.75 -2.33 4.86
N LEU A 120 1.26 -1.16 5.20
CA LEU A 120 0.09 -0.96 6.04
C LEU A 120 -1.03 -0.31 5.22
N VAL A 121 -2.25 -0.81 5.40
CA VAL A 121 -3.48 -0.23 4.86
C VAL A 121 -4.48 -0.12 6.01
N GLY A 122 -4.81 1.11 6.42
CA GLY A 122 -5.67 1.34 7.59
C GLY A 122 -5.16 0.62 8.85
N GLY A 123 -3.84 0.54 9.05
CA GLY A 123 -3.21 -0.25 10.12
C GLY A 123 -3.04 -1.74 9.85
N THR A 124 -3.79 -2.31 8.91
CA THR A 124 -3.64 -3.72 8.54
C THR A 124 -2.29 -3.94 7.86
N VAL A 125 -1.44 -4.78 8.43
CA VAL A 125 -0.17 -5.18 7.82
C VAL A 125 -0.48 -6.17 6.70
N VAL A 126 -0.37 -5.71 5.45
CA VAL A 126 -0.64 -6.49 4.23
C VAL A 126 0.61 -7.25 3.79
N ALA A 127 1.78 -6.64 3.94
CA ALA A 127 3.06 -7.23 3.62
C ALA A 127 4.08 -6.93 4.72
N TRP A 128 4.96 -7.90 4.98
CA TRP A 128 6.03 -7.82 5.97
C TRP A 128 7.30 -8.46 5.41
N ARG A 129 8.41 -7.71 5.41
CA ARG A 129 9.73 -8.13 4.90
C ARG A 129 9.63 -8.80 3.52
N GLY A 130 8.94 -8.13 2.61
CA GLY A 130 8.73 -8.56 1.24
C GLY A 130 7.67 -9.65 1.01
N SER A 131 7.13 -10.24 2.07
CA SER A 131 6.16 -11.35 1.99
C SER A 131 4.75 -10.90 2.37
N PRO A 132 3.69 -11.43 1.74
CA PRO A 132 2.33 -11.17 2.18
C PRO A 132 2.08 -11.79 3.57
N THR A 133 1.30 -11.13 4.41
CA THR A 133 0.94 -11.63 5.75
C THR A 133 -0.23 -12.62 5.73
N ARG A 134 -0.98 -12.68 4.63
CA ARG A 134 -2.11 -13.58 4.42
C ARG A 134 -2.14 -14.15 3.00
N PRO A 135 -2.74 -15.33 2.77
CA PRO A 135 -2.92 -15.86 1.41
C PRO A 135 -3.73 -14.90 0.53
N ALA A 136 -3.47 -14.86 -0.77
CA ALA A 136 -4.36 -14.18 -1.70
C ALA A 136 -5.75 -14.86 -1.68
N GLY A 137 -6.82 -14.10 -1.91
CA GLY A 137 -8.18 -14.63 -1.92
C GLY A 137 -8.81 -14.90 -0.53
N SER A 138 -8.09 -14.65 0.57
CA SER A 138 -8.50 -15.04 1.93
C SER A 138 -9.42 -14.02 2.65
N ALA A 139 -9.51 -12.78 2.16
CA ALA A 139 -10.41 -11.74 2.67
C ALA A 139 -10.60 -10.63 1.63
N GLY A 140 -11.83 -10.11 1.52
CA GLY A 140 -12.18 -9.01 0.62
C GLY A 140 -12.39 -9.39 -0.86
N THR A 141 -12.47 -10.68 -1.19
CA THR A 141 -12.60 -11.19 -2.58
C THR A 141 -13.70 -12.26 -2.71
N ALA A 142 -14.76 -12.17 -1.90
CA ALA A 142 -15.86 -13.13 -1.98
C ALA A 142 -16.49 -13.15 -3.38
N PRO A 143 -16.97 -14.30 -3.88
CA PRO A 143 -17.72 -14.35 -5.13
C PRO A 143 -18.86 -13.32 -5.10
N GLY A 144 -18.86 -12.39 -6.06
CA GLY A 144 -19.83 -11.29 -6.15
C GLY A 144 -19.34 -9.94 -5.61
N ASP A 145 -18.12 -9.84 -5.08
CA ASP A 145 -17.53 -8.54 -4.72
C ASP A 145 -17.45 -7.63 -5.97
N PRO A 146 -17.99 -6.39 -5.92
CA PRO A 146 -18.06 -5.48 -7.06
C PRO A 146 -16.67 -5.00 -7.52
N ARG A 147 -15.60 -5.33 -6.81
CA ARG A 147 -14.21 -5.07 -7.22
C ARG A 147 -13.64 -6.17 -8.13
N LEU A 148 -14.26 -7.34 -8.20
CA LEU A 148 -13.81 -8.48 -9.03
C LEU A 148 -14.39 -8.48 -10.45
N GLY A 149 -13.61 -8.89 -11.44
CA GLY A 149 -13.97 -8.84 -12.86
C GLY A 149 -13.02 -7.94 -13.65
N THR A 150 -13.47 -7.51 -14.82
CA THR A 150 -12.65 -6.74 -15.76
C THR A 150 -12.81 -5.24 -15.57
N TRP A 151 -11.67 -4.56 -15.55
CA TRP A 151 -11.51 -3.12 -15.47
C TRP A 151 -10.77 -2.63 -16.71
N VAL A 152 -11.24 -1.57 -17.36
CA VAL A 152 -10.73 -1.12 -18.65
C VAL A 152 -10.46 0.39 -18.65
N ASP A 153 -9.29 0.77 -19.15
CA ASP A 153 -8.99 2.13 -19.59
C ASP A 153 -8.88 2.13 -21.13
N LEU A 154 -10.02 2.38 -21.79
CA LEU A 154 -10.14 2.32 -23.25
C LEU A 154 -9.21 3.32 -23.95
N GLY A 155 -9.03 4.51 -23.36
CA GLY A 155 -8.19 5.56 -23.94
C GLY A 155 -6.70 5.22 -23.93
N LYS A 156 -6.28 4.30 -23.06
CA LYS A 156 -4.89 3.86 -22.91
C LYS A 156 -4.65 2.39 -23.24
N ALA A 157 -5.64 1.73 -23.85
CA ALA A 157 -5.60 0.33 -24.26
C ALA A 157 -5.09 -0.61 -23.13
N MET A 158 -5.65 -0.45 -21.93
CA MET A 158 -5.30 -1.25 -20.76
C MET A 158 -6.54 -1.93 -20.20
N GLU A 159 -6.42 -3.23 -19.93
CA GLU A 159 -7.44 -4.05 -19.31
C GLU A 159 -6.82 -4.80 -18.13
N GLN A 160 -7.51 -4.83 -17.00
CA GLN A 160 -7.12 -5.59 -15.83
C GLN A 160 -8.27 -6.49 -15.38
N HIS A 161 -8.00 -7.79 -15.23
CA HIS A 161 -8.98 -8.75 -14.74
C HIS A 161 -8.61 -9.23 -13.34
N LEU A 162 -9.56 -9.19 -12.40
CA LEU A 162 -9.41 -9.58 -11.00
C LEU A 162 -10.31 -10.77 -10.66
N THR A 163 -9.74 -11.87 -10.17
CA THR A 163 -10.48 -13.10 -9.84
C THR A 163 -10.61 -13.32 -8.33
N ALA A 164 -11.62 -14.10 -7.92
CA ALA A 164 -11.97 -14.33 -6.51
C ALA A 164 -10.88 -15.05 -5.69
N ASP A 165 -10.03 -15.83 -6.35
CA ASP A 165 -8.83 -16.48 -5.76
C ASP A 165 -7.66 -15.49 -5.55
N GLY A 166 -7.87 -14.19 -5.80
CA GLY A 166 -6.88 -13.15 -5.58
C GLY A 166 -5.80 -13.10 -6.66
N ARG A 167 -6.10 -13.55 -7.89
CA ARG A 167 -5.19 -13.45 -9.04
C ARG A 167 -5.60 -12.28 -9.95
N TYR A 168 -4.62 -11.65 -10.57
CA TYR A 168 -4.88 -10.67 -11.62
C TYR A 168 -4.13 -10.97 -12.91
N SER A 169 -4.67 -10.46 -14.01
CA SER A 169 -3.97 -10.33 -15.28
C SER A 169 -4.19 -8.94 -15.87
N GLU A 170 -3.15 -8.37 -16.47
CA GLU A 170 -3.19 -7.12 -17.23
C GLU A 170 -2.94 -7.41 -18.70
N THR A 171 -3.76 -6.83 -19.58
CA THR A 171 -3.48 -6.69 -21.00
C THR A 171 -3.17 -5.23 -21.28
N ARG A 172 -2.04 -4.96 -21.93
CA ARG A 172 -1.60 -3.58 -22.19
C ARG A 172 -1.15 -3.42 -23.63
N SER A 173 -1.74 -2.46 -24.34
CA SER A 173 -1.44 -2.17 -25.74
C SER A 173 -1.48 -3.43 -26.63
N GLY A 174 -2.47 -4.30 -26.39
CA GLY A 174 -2.64 -5.57 -27.11
C GLY A 174 -1.76 -6.73 -26.64
N ARG A 175 -0.78 -6.51 -25.74
CA ARG A 175 0.00 -7.59 -25.13
C ARG A 175 -0.80 -8.23 -23.99
N ARG A 176 -1.41 -9.38 -24.26
CA ARG A 176 -2.13 -10.18 -23.26
C ARG A 176 -1.19 -10.67 -22.16
N ASN A 177 -1.66 -10.67 -20.91
CA ASN A 177 -0.87 -11.06 -19.74
C ASN A 177 0.47 -10.31 -19.68
N ALA A 178 0.42 -9.01 -19.97
CA ALA A 178 1.55 -8.11 -19.86
C ALA A 178 2.15 -8.15 -18.45
N TYR A 179 1.26 -8.24 -17.46
CA TYR A 179 1.53 -8.43 -16.04
C TYR A 179 0.51 -9.41 -15.47
N THR A 180 0.94 -10.21 -14.50
CA THR A 180 0.09 -11.16 -13.79
C THR A 180 0.61 -11.31 -12.38
N GLY A 181 -0.26 -11.61 -11.44
CA GLY A 181 0.20 -11.84 -10.07
C GLY A 181 -0.94 -12.09 -9.11
N ARG A 182 -0.67 -11.74 -7.86
CA ARG A 182 -1.61 -11.82 -6.74
C ARG A 182 -2.00 -10.43 -6.29
N PHE A 183 -3.18 -10.32 -5.70
CA PHE A 183 -3.61 -9.09 -5.06
C PHE A 183 -4.32 -9.33 -3.72
N TRP A 184 -4.33 -8.29 -2.90
CA TRP A 184 -5.02 -8.21 -1.62
C TRP A 184 -5.88 -6.95 -1.60
N LEU A 185 -7.11 -7.09 -1.11
CA LEU A 185 -8.05 -6.01 -0.91
C LEU A 185 -8.19 -5.72 0.57
N ASP A 186 -7.98 -4.45 0.94
CA ASP A 186 -8.11 -3.92 2.29
C ASP A 186 -8.74 -2.52 2.16
N GLU A 187 -9.90 -2.31 2.77
CA GLU A 187 -10.76 -1.12 2.51
C GLU A 187 -10.97 -0.91 0.99
N ASP A 188 -10.82 0.32 0.49
CA ASP A 188 -10.85 0.65 -0.93
C ASP A 188 -9.47 0.51 -1.60
N ARG A 189 -8.50 -0.17 -0.97
CA ARG A 189 -7.15 -0.34 -1.51
C ARG A 189 -6.98 -1.70 -2.13
N ILE A 190 -6.13 -1.73 -3.14
CA ILE A 190 -5.63 -2.95 -3.75
C ILE A 190 -4.11 -2.94 -3.75
N THR A 191 -3.53 -3.99 -3.17
CA THR A 191 -2.08 -4.20 -3.13
C THR A 191 -1.76 -5.39 -4.03
N TYR A 192 -0.82 -5.24 -4.96
CA TYR A 192 -0.41 -6.27 -5.90
C TYR A 192 0.98 -6.80 -5.54
N LEU A 193 1.18 -8.10 -5.74
CA LEU A 193 2.50 -8.72 -5.87
C LEU A 193 2.55 -9.40 -7.23
N ASP A 194 3.28 -8.77 -8.16
CA ASP A 194 3.46 -9.27 -9.52
C ASP A 194 4.35 -10.51 -9.53
N ASP A 195 4.07 -11.46 -10.43
CA ASP A 195 4.87 -12.67 -10.59
C ASP A 195 6.29 -12.37 -11.13
N GLN A 196 6.55 -11.16 -11.66
CA GLN A 196 7.88 -10.64 -11.99
C GLN A 196 8.65 -10.12 -10.76
N GLY A 197 8.06 -10.13 -9.56
CA GLY A 197 8.76 -9.85 -8.31
C GLY A 197 8.77 -8.38 -7.91
N PHE A 198 7.62 -7.71 -7.98
CA PHE A 198 7.45 -6.36 -7.44
C PHE A 198 6.08 -6.14 -6.82
N TRP A 199 6.04 -5.27 -5.82
CA TRP A 199 4.82 -4.76 -5.21
C TRP A 199 4.36 -3.50 -5.92
N ALA A 200 3.05 -3.38 -6.11
CA ALA A 200 2.41 -2.17 -6.66
C ALA A 200 1.07 -1.91 -5.97
N PHE A 201 0.55 -0.69 -6.12
CA PHE A 201 -0.57 -0.22 -5.30
C PHE A 201 -1.64 0.47 -6.15
N GLY A 202 -2.89 0.31 -5.75
CA GLY A 202 -4.05 0.94 -6.37
C GLY A 202 -5.12 1.30 -5.34
N GLU A 203 -6.17 1.92 -5.83
CA GLU A 203 -7.26 2.44 -5.01
C GLU A 203 -8.56 2.47 -5.83
N PHE A 204 -9.67 2.13 -5.19
CA PHE A 204 -11.00 2.30 -5.74
C PHE A 204 -11.58 3.62 -5.23
N VAL A 205 -12.14 4.42 -6.13
CA VAL A 205 -12.87 5.65 -5.77
C VAL A 205 -14.16 5.67 -6.58
N ASP A 206 -15.30 5.72 -5.90
CA ASP A 206 -16.64 5.79 -6.52
C ASP A 206 -16.85 4.76 -7.64
N GLY A 207 -16.41 3.52 -7.42
CA GLY A 207 -16.56 2.42 -8.39
C GLY A 207 -15.58 2.47 -9.57
N VAL A 208 -14.52 3.26 -9.51
CA VAL A 208 -13.44 3.37 -10.50
C VAL A 208 -12.13 2.88 -9.90
N LEU A 209 -11.38 2.04 -10.62
CA LEU A 209 -10.06 1.58 -10.19
C LEU A 209 -8.98 2.54 -10.69
N HIS A 210 -8.19 3.06 -9.76
CA HIS A 210 -7.04 3.91 -10.00
C HIS A 210 -5.76 3.14 -9.69
N HIS A 211 -4.90 2.97 -10.69
CA HIS A 211 -3.63 2.24 -10.54
C HIS A 211 -2.64 2.66 -11.63
N ALA A 212 -1.36 2.85 -11.30
CA ALA A 212 -0.30 3.15 -12.27
C ALA A 212 -0.60 4.31 -13.25
N GLY A 213 -1.36 5.31 -12.80
CA GLY A 213 -1.81 6.44 -13.62
C GLY A 213 -2.90 6.09 -14.65
N PHE A 214 -3.51 4.91 -14.58
CA PHE A 214 -4.73 4.53 -15.28
C PHE A 214 -5.97 4.85 -14.44
N VAL A 215 -7.08 5.05 -15.14
CA VAL A 215 -8.40 5.26 -14.56
C VAL A 215 -9.33 4.26 -15.22
N LEU A 216 -9.48 3.09 -14.60
CA LEU A 216 -10.16 1.96 -15.18
C LEU A 216 -11.62 1.89 -14.70
N ARG A 217 -12.51 1.58 -15.63
CA ARG A 217 -13.96 1.43 -15.41
C ARG A 217 -14.43 0.05 -15.82
N ARG A 218 -15.63 -0.33 -15.37
CA ARG A 218 -16.34 -1.53 -15.82
C ARG A 218 -17.19 -1.24 -17.05
#